data_AF-A0A4S4K5R8-F1
#
_entry.id   AF-A0A4S4K5R8-F1
#
_cell.length_a   1.000
_cell.length_b   1.000
_cell.length_c   1.000
_cell.angle_alpha   90.00
_cell.angle_beta   90.00
_cell.angle_gamma   90.00
#
_symmetry.space_group_name_H-M   'P 1'
#
loop_
_entity.id
_entity.type
_entity.pdbx_description
1 polymer ?
#
loop_
_entity_poly.entity_id
_entity_poly.type
_entity_poly.pdbx_seq_one_letter_code
_entity_poly.pdbx_strand_id
1 'polypeptide(L)'
;MFASDLLHEFELGVWKANFTHLLRVLYAIGGDKIQALNERFRMVPTFGRGTIRRFGRNVSGMKKLAARDFEDILQCIIPCIDGLLPEPLNKIVLDMLWDLAVWHALAKLRLHTETTLRIFEKATTNVGTTVRRFAFTCKDIDTRELPSKEVARGRHEAAQGKGRSAPGNKQQLLNLSTFKWHDLGHYVAIIRQLGTTENYSTQVGECEHKRVKKFYGCTNKHQHEGQIAAKQRREELLEKIKDQDEEAKKARLIAQKKLSEILQESEINSNLQMSHSDQIEPKKRGRPRKEYFGLTEKQQDPLPQTVGNGASSMALMTM
;
A
#
# COMPACT_ATOMS: atom_id res chain seq x y z
N MET A 1 -15.52 -1.91 22.18
CA MET A 1 -15.12 -0.68 21.48
C MET A 1 -14.61 -1.09 20.11
N PHE A 2 -15.15 -0.53 19.01
CA PHE A 2 -14.59 -0.74 17.67
C PHE A 2 -13.41 0.23 17.51
N ALA A 3 -12.24 -0.27 17.15
CA ALA A 3 -11.07 0.57 16.93
C ALA A 3 -11.21 1.29 15.58
N SER A 4 -11.11 2.62 15.59
CA SER A 4 -11.24 3.46 14.40
C SER A 4 -10.12 3.20 13.41
N ASP A 5 -10.46 3.00 12.15
CA ASP A 5 -9.48 2.73 11.10
C ASP A 5 -9.20 3.99 10.28
N LEU A 6 -8.01 4.58 10.47
CA LEU A 6 -7.62 5.81 9.79
C LEU A 6 -7.66 5.70 8.26
N LEU A 7 -7.33 4.53 7.71
CA LEU A 7 -7.32 4.31 6.26
C LEU A 7 -8.74 4.33 5.70
N HIS A 8 -9.65 3.61 6.34
CA HIS A 8 -11.02 3.44 5.83
C HIS A 8 -11.95 4.59 6.19
N GLU A 9 -11.82 5.11 7.41
CA GLU A 9 -12.68 6.14 7.95
C GLU A 9 -12.26 7.51 7.44
N PHE A 10 -10.97 7.84 7.52
CA PHE A 10 -10.49 9.15 7.10
C PHE A 10 -10.03 9.17 5.64
N GLU A 11 -8.95 8.46 5.27
CA GLU A 11 -8.30 8.61 3.95
C GLU A 11 -9.24 8.24 2.79
N LEU A 12 -9.80 7.03 2.82
CA LEU A 12 -10.75 6.53 1.82
C LEU A 12 -12.20 6.96 2.07
N GLY A 13 -12.49 7.47 3.26
CA GLY A 13 -13.82 7.87 3.68
C GLY A 13 -14.02 9.37 3.59
N VAL A 14 -13.72 10.06 4.69
CA VAL A 14 -13.90 11.51 4.84
C VAL A 14 -13.13 12.28 3.77
N TRP A 15 -11.83 12.05 3.63
CA TRP A 15 -10.98 12.81 2.73
C TRP A 15 -11.38 12.60 1.26
N LYS A 16 -11.51 11.35 0.82
CA LYS A 16 -11.98 11.03 -0.54
C LYS A 16 -13.31 11.70 -0.87
N ALA A 17 -14.25 11.78 0.07
CA ALA A 17 -15.54 12.44 -0.13
C ALA A 17 -15.37 13.96 -0.32
N ASN A 18 -14.57 14.62 0.53
CA ASN A 18 -14.25 16.04 0.41
C ASN A 18 -13.52 16.35 -0.90
N PHE A 19 -12.49 15.58 -1.24
CA PHE A 19 -11.75 15.75 -2.49
C PHE A 19 -12.65 15.55 -3.71
N THR A 20 -13.53 14.54 -3.69
CA THR A 20 -14.53 14.35 -4.76
C THR A 20 -15.42 15.58 -4.92
N HIS A 21 -15.91 16.15 -3.83
CA HIS A 21 -16.79 17.32 -3.89
C HIS A 21 -16.03 18.57 -4.36
N LEU A 22 -14.78 18.76 -3.92
CA LEU A 22 -13.91 19.82 -4.42
C LEU A 22 -13.72 19.75 -5.95
N LEU A 23 -13.52 18.54 -6.49
CA LEU A 23 -13.47 18.35 -7.95
C LEU A 23 -14.80 18.72 -8.62
N ARG A 24 -15.95 18.39 -8.03
CA ARG A 24 -17.26 18.79 -8.56
C ARG A 24 -17.42 20.31 -8.60
N VAL A 25 -16.97 21.00 -7.56
CA VAL A 25 -16.96 22.46 -7.49
C VAL A 25 -16.09 23.06 -8.60
N LEU A 26 -14.88 22.52 -8.80
CA LEU A 26 -13.99 22.95 -9.88
C LEU A 26 -14.60 22.72 -11.27
N TYR A 27 -15.31 21.61 -11.47
CA TYR A 27 -16.05 21.36 -12.72
C TYR A 27 -17.22 22.33 -12.91
N ALA A 28 -17.95 22.66 -11.84
CA ALA A 28 -19.10 23.56 -11.90
C ALA A 28 -18.71 25.02 -12.19
N ILE A 29 -17.58 25.46 -11.63
CA ILE A 29 -16.99 26.77 -11.96
C ILE A 29 -16.51 26.80 -13.42
N GLY A 30 -16.08 25.65 -13.93
CA GLY A 30 -15.70 25.48 -15.33
C GLY A 30 -14.31 26.05 -15.65
N GLY A 31 -14.08 26.35 -16.93
CA GLY A 31 -12.78 26.80 -17.43
C GLY A 31 -11.71 25.70 -17.41
N ASP A 32 -10.47 26.10 -17.19
CA ASP A 32 -9.26 25.26 -17.18
C ASP A 32 -8.85 24.79 -15.77
N LYS A 33 -9.71 24.97 -14.76
CA LYS A 33 -9.33 24.75 -13.34
C LYS A 33 -8.90 23.31 -13.04
N ILE A 34 -9.56 22.33 -13.66
CA ILE A 34 -9.20 20.92 -13.49
C ILE A 34 -7.85 20.60 -14.15
N GLN A 35 -7.58 21.20 -15.31
CA GLN A 35 -6.33 21.06 -16.04
C GLN A 35 -5.19 21.70 -15.24
N ALA A 36 -5.39 22.92 -14.76
CA ALA A 36 -4.47 23.63 -13.88
C ALA A 36 -4.19 22.85 -12.59
N LEU A 37 -5.21 22.26 -11.95
CA LEU A 37 -5.02 21.40 -10.78
C LEU A 37 -4.09 20.21 -11.10
N ASN A 38 -4.35 19.52 -12.22
CA ASN A 38 -3.52 18.40 -12.66
C ASN A 38 -2.10 18.83 -13.04
N GLU A 39 -1.91 20.03 -13.58
CA GLU A 39 -0.59 20.60 -13.85
C GLU A 39 0.16 20.89 -12.55
N ARG A 40 -0.49 21.53 -11.58
CA ARG A 40 0.12 21.84 -10.28
C ARG A 40 0.54 20.57 -9.54
N PHE A 41 -0.29 19.52 -9.52
CA PHE A 41 0.10 18.22 -8.94
C PHE A 41 1.30 17.58 -9.67
N ARG A 42 1.42 17.76 -11.00
CA ARG A 42 2.58 17.25 -11.75
C ARG A 42 3.88 17.98 -11.40
N MET A 43 3.78 19.22 -10.92
CA MET A 43 4.92 20.03 -10.49
C MET A 43 5.36 19.71 -9.06
N VAL A 44 4.56 18.99 -8.27
CA VAL A 44 4.96 18.59 -6.92
C VAL A 44 6.12 17.60 -7.01
N PRO A 45 7.29 17.91 -6.42
CA PRO A 45 8.44 17.02 -6.45
C PRO A 45 8.19 15.78 -5.59
N THR A 46 8.87 14.68 -5.94
CA THR A 46 8.89 13.50 -5.08
C THR A 46 9.67 13.78 -3.80
N PHE A 47 9.25 13.19 -2.68
CA PHE A 47 9.91 13.37 -1.39
C PHE A 47 10.24 12.03 -0.72
N GLY A 48 11.44 11.95 -0.13
CA GLY A 48 11.92 10.77 0.60
C GLY A 48 12.06 9.52 -0.28
N ARG A 49 12.23 8.36 0.37
CA ARG A 49 12.27 7.03 -0.30
C ARG A 49 10.86 6.53 -0.62
N GLY A 50 10.08 7.38 -1.30
CA GLY A 50 8.69 7.11 -1.67
C GLY A 50 7.67 7.50 -0.62
N THR A 51 7.96 8.54 0.18
CA THR A 51 7.00 9.19 1.09
C THR A 51 5.98 9.98 0.29
N ILE A 52 6.43 10.91 -0.56
CA ILE A 52 5.58 11.52 -1.61
C ILE A 52 6.02 10.97 -2.95
N ARG A 53 5.12 10.26 -3.63
CA ARG A 53 5.39 9.69 -4.94
C ARG A 53 5.07 10.68 -6.05
N ARG A 54 5.56 10.38 -7.26
CA ARG A 54 5.24 11.18 -8.44
C ARG A 54 3.75 11.05 -8.74
N PHE A 55 3.03 12.17 -8.73
CA PHE A 55 1.62 12.20 -9.12
C PHE A 55 1.46 11.86 -10.61
N GLY A 56 0.38 11.15 -10.93
CA GLY A 56 0.02 10.80 -12.30
C GLY A 56 -0.39 12.02 -13.13
N ARG A 57 -0.51 11.84 -14.46
CA ARG A 57 -0.93 12.92 -15.37
C ARG A 57 -2.32 13.49 -15.05
N ASN A 58 -3.20 12.70 -14.44
CA ASN A 58 -4.59 13.05 -14.17
C ASN A 58 -5.01 12.57 -12.77
N VAL A 59 -4.77 13.41 -11.77
CA VAL A 59 -5.15 13.18 -10.37
C VAL A 59 -6.67 13.34 -10.20
N SER A 60 -7.27 14.33 -10.87
CA SER A 60 -8.72 14.57 -10.81
C SER A 60 -9.56 13.42 -11.36
N GLY A 61 -9.00 12.60 -12.26
CA GLY A 61 -9.66 11.40 -12.76
C GLY A 61 -9.85 10.30 -11.72
N MET A 62 -9.08 10.32 -10.62
CA MET A 62 -9.15 9.36 -9.51
C MET A 62 -9.16 7.89 -9.92
N LYS A 63 -8.53 7.54 -11.05
CA LYS A 63 -8.52 6.18 -11.59
C LYS A 63 -7.43 5.35 -10.91
N LYS A 64 -7.84 4.20 -10.36
CA LYS A 64 -6.94 3.21 -9.74
C LYS A 64 -6.08 3.77 -8.59
N LEU A 65 -6.59 4.76 -7.85
CA LEU A 65 -5.93 5.29 -6.65
C LEU A 65 -6.12 4.33 -5.46
N ALA A 66 -5.01 4.06 -4.77
CA ALA A 66 -4.98 3.40 -3.47
C ALA A 66 -5.12 4.42 -2.33
N ALA A 67 -5.34 3.95 -1.09
CA ALA A 67 -5.46 4.81 0.09
C ALA A 67 -4.25 5.74 0.27
N ARG A 68 -3.04 5.22 0.09
CA ARG A 68 -1.80 6.00 0.13
C ARG A 68 -1.79 7.17 -0.86
N ASP A 69 -2.37 6.99 -2.05
CA ASP A 69 -2.42 8.09 -3.03
C ASP A 69 -3.34 9.21 -2.52
N PHE A 70 -4.41 8.87 -1.80
CA PHE A 70 -5.27 9.87 -1.16
C PHE A 70 -4.55 10.63 -0.04
N GLU A 71 -3.76 9.93 0.77
CA GLU A 71 -2.86 10.56 1.74
C GLU A 71 -1.89 11.55 1.07
N ASP A 72 -1.14 11.12 0.05
CA ASP A 72 -0.17 11.97 -0.66
C ASP A 72 -0.87 13.21 -1.25
N ILE A 73 -2.08 13.04 -1.80
CA ILE A 73 -2.89 14.15 -2.31
C ILE A 73 -3.21 15.13 -1.17
N LEU A 74 -3.70 14.67 -0.01
CA LEU A 74 -4.04 15.56 1.11
C LEU A 74 -2.82 16.37 1.58
N GLN A 75 -1.65 15.73 1.68
CA GLN A 75 -0.42 16.38 2.13
C GLN A 75 0.06 17.47 1.16
N CYS A 76 -0.24 17.34 -0.13
CA CYS A 76 0.28 18.23 -1.18
C CYS A 76 -0.79 19.15 -1.82
N ILE A 77 -2.06 19.07 -1.41
CA ILE A 77 -3.16 19.72 -2.14
C ILE A 77 -3.21 21.24 -1.97
N ILE A 78 -2.84 21.78 -0.80
CA ILE A 78 -2.95 23.20 -0.48
C ILE A 78 -2.29 24.10 -1.57
N PRO A 79 -1.00 23.93 -1.91
CA PRO A 79 -0.39 24.73 -2.98
C PRO A 79 -0.98 24.44 -4.37
N CYS A 80 -1.62 23.28 -4.56
CA CYS A 80 -2.28 22.94 -5.82
C CYS A 80 -3.61 23.69 -5.99
N ILE A 81 -4.29 24.04 -4.89
CA ILE A 81 -5.59 24.73 -4.90
C ILE A 81 -5.45 26.23 -4.73
N ASP A 82 -4.39 26.72 -4.10
CA ASP A 82 -4.23 28.15 -3.81
C ASP A 82 -4.34 29.03 -5.07
N GLY A 83 -5.24 30.00 -5.03
CA GLY A 83 -5.55 30.91 -6.15
C GLY A 83 -6.23 30.23 -7.35
N LEU A 84 -6.73 28.99 -7.20
CA LEU A 84 -7.44 28.29 -8.28
C LEU A 84 -8.93 28.67 -8.33
N LEU A 85 -9.52 28.92 -7.16
CA LEU A 85 -10.93 29.25 -6.99
C LEU A 85 -11.11 30.77 -6.85
N PRO A 86 -12.30 31.31 -7.17
CA PRO A 86 -12.60 32.71 -6.88
C PRO A 86 -12.74 32.94 -5.37
N GLU A 87 -12.41 34.15 -4.91
CA GLU A 87 -12.74 34.56 -3.55
C GLU A 87 -14.25 34.84 -3.42
N PRO A 88 -14.88 34.56 -2.26
CA PRO A 88 -14.31 34.11 -0.98
C PRO A 88 -14.13 32.58 -0.85
N LEU A 89 -14.51 31.81 -1.88
CA LEU A 89 -14.54 30.35 -1.84
C LEU A 89 -13.13 29.75 -1.70
N ASN A 90 -12.13 30.33 -2.36
CA ASN A 90 -10.74 29.90 -2.26
C ASN A 90 -10.26 29.88 -0.81
N LYS A 91 -10.42 30.97 -0.08
CA LYS A 91 -10.07 31.02 1.35
C LYS A 91 -10.79 29.96 2.18
N ILE A 92 -12.10 29.78 1.97
CA ILE A 92 -12.89 28.77 2.70
C ILE A 92 -12.36 27.35 2.45
N VAL A 93 -12.00 27.05 1.20
CA VAL A 93 -11.43 25.75 0.83
C VAL A 93 -10.05 25.56 1.45
N LEU A 94 -9.17 26.57 1.38
CA LEU A 94 -7.84 26.48 1.97
C LEU A 94 -7.88 26.29 3.49
N ASP A 95 -8.75 27.00 4.20
CA ASP A 95 -8.98 26.80 5.64
C ASP A 95 -9.42 25.37 5.95
N MET A 96 -10.35 24.82 5.16
CA MET A 96 -10.83 23.45 5.33
C MET A 96 -9.71 22.42 5.05
N LEU A 97 -8.93 22.61 3.99
CA LEU A 97 -7.83 21.72 3.63
C LEU A 97 -6.74 21.73 4.71
N TRP A 98 -6.46 22.91 5.28
CA TRP A 98 -5.55 23.04 6.42
C TRP A 98 -6.04 22.24 7.62
N ASP A 99 -7.30 22.43 8.04
CA ASP A 99 -7.84 21.71 9.20
C ASP A 99 -7.85 20.19 8.99
N LEU A 100 -8.21 19.72 7.78
CA LEU A 100 -8.15 18.29 7.44
C LEU A 100 -6.72 17.74 7.51
N ALA A 101 -5.74 18.49 7.02
CA ALA A 101 -4.33 18.10 7.06
C ALA A 101 -3.79 18.08 8.50
N VAL A 102 -4.12 19.10 9.32
CA VAL A 102 -3.75 19.14 10.74
C VAL A 102 -4.36 17.96 11.50
N TRP A 103 -5.64 17.68 11.28
CA TRP A 103 -6.30 16.54 11.91
C TRP A 103 -5.64 15.21 11.52
N HIS A 104 -5.35 15.01 10.23
CA HIS A 104 -4.67 13.79 9.75
C HIS A 104 -3.26 13.65 10.32
N ALA A 105 -2.50 14.74 10.39
CA ALA A 105 -1.17 14.74 10.98
C ALA A 105 -1.20 14.36 12.47
N LEU A 106 -2.16 14.89 13.23
CA LEU A 106 -2.37 14.52 14.63
C LEU A 106 -2.78 13.06 14.79
N ALA A 107 -3.69 12.57 13.94
CA ALA A 107 -4.12 11.18 13.95
C ALA A 107 -2.97 10.19 13.67
N LYS A 108 -1.96 10.61 12.89
CA LYS A 108 -0.78 9.80 12.54
C LYS A 108 0.38 9.91 13.53
N LEU A 109 0.26 10.69 14.60
CA LEU A 109 1.33 10.77 15.58
C LEU A 109 1.56 9.40 16.23
N ARG A 110 2.83 9.02 16.33
CA ARG A 110 3.28 7.78 17.01
C ARG A 110 3.44 7.93 18.51
N LEU A 111 3.27 9.15 19.00
CA LEU A 111 3.37 9.48 20.41
C LEU A 111 2.40 10.62 20.70
N HIS A 112 1.57 10.42 21.71
CA HIS A 112 0.66 11.43 22.20
C HIS A 112 1.00 11.81 23.64
N THR A 113 1.01 13.11 23.90
CA THR A 113 0.96 13.70 25.24
C THR A 113 -0.44 14.26 25.50
N GLU A 114 -0.76 14.55 26.76
CA GLU A 114 -2.04 15.18 27.13
C GLU A 114 -2.30 16.47 26.32
N THR A 115 -1.25 17.27 26.09
CA THR A 115 -1.34 18.49 25.27
C THR A 115 -1.70 18.17 23.82
N THR A 116 -1.06 17.18 23.19
CA THR A 116 -1.38 16.82 21.80
C THR A 116 -2.80 16.26 21.66
N LEU A 117 -3.31 15.54 22.67
CA LEU A 117 -4.67 15.02 22.65
C LEU A 117 -5.70 16.14 22.76
N ARG A 118 -5.47 17.15 23.61
CA ARG A 118 -6.32 18.35 23.67
C ARG A 118 -6.31 19.15 22.37
N ILE A 119 -5.14 19.28 21.73
CA ILE A 119 -5.04 19.88 20.40
C ILE A 119 -5.84 19.06 19.38
N PHE A 120 -5.81 17.73 19.49
CA PHE A 120 -6.53 16.84 18.60
C PHE A 120 -8.05 16.91 18.76
N GLU A 121 -8.55 17.00 20.00
CA GLU A 121 -9.97 17.28 20.28
C GLU A 121 -10.42 18.59 19.63
N LYS A 122 -9.62 19.65 19.79
CA LYS A 122 -9.89 20.95 19.16
C LYS A 122 -9.84 20.87 17.64
N ALA A 123 -8.88 20.17 17.07
CA ALA A 123 -8.77 19.96 15.63
C ALA A 123 -10.02 19.24 15.07
N THR A 124 -10.57 18.28 15.80
CA THR A 124 -11.84 17.62 15.40
C THR A 124 -13.00 18.59 15.35
N THR A 125 -13.12 19.51 16.33
CA THR A 125 -14.14 20.57 16.30
C THR A 125 -13.92 21.55 15.14
N ASN A 126 -12.67 21.91 14.86
CA ASN A 126 -12.30 22.81 13.77
C ASN A 126 -12.68 22.21 12.41
N VAL A 127 -12.26 20.98 12.13
CA VAL A 127 -12.63 20.23 10.91
C VAL A 127 -14.14 20.18 10.73
N GLY A 128 -14.89 19.84 11.78
CA GLY A 128 -16.35 19.82 11.71
C GLY A 128 -16.94 21.19 11.36
N THR A 129 -16.32 22.28 11.81
CA THR A 129 -16.77 23.65 11.55
C THR A 129 -16.44 24.10 10.12
N THR A 130 -15.20 23.92 9.69
CA THR A 130 -14.74 24.37 8.37
C THR A 130 -15.33 23.56 7.24
N VAL A 131 -15.52 22.25 7.41
CA VAL A 131 -16.20 21.41 6.42
C VAL A 131 -17.69 21.76 6.31
N ARG A 132 -18.38 22.02 7.43
CA ARG A 132 -19.79 22.49 7.38
C ARG A 132 -19.90 23.84 6.68
N ARG A 133 -18.95 24.76 6.93
CA ARG A 133 -18.87 26.05 6.24
C ARG A 133 -18.68 25.87 4.74
N PHE A 134 -17.72 25.03 4.33
CA PHE A 134 -17.52 24.68 2.93
C PHE A 134 -18.77 24.06 2.28
N ALA A 135 -19.39 23.08 2.94
CA ALA A 135 -20.61 22.45 2.46
C ALA A 135 -21.76 23.44 2.30
N PHE A 136 -21.88 24.41 3.22
CA PHE A 136 -22.87 25.48 3.15
C PHE A 136 -22.63 26.39 1.94
N THR A 137 -21.39 26.87 1.73
CA THR A 137 -21.05 27.73 0.59
C THR A 137 -21.22 27.01 -0.75
N CYS A 138 -21.05 25.69 -0.80
CA CYS A 138 -21.24 24.93 -2.03
C CYS A 138 -22.71 24.65 -2.37
N LYS A 139 -23.68 24.99 -1.51
CA LYS A 139 -25.11 24.76 -1.79
C LYS A 139 -25.61 25.53 -3.00
N ASP A 140 -25.05 26.71 -3.25
CA ASP A 140 -25.45 27.57 -4.35
C ASP A 140 -24.73 27.23 -5.66
N ILE A 141 -23.75 26.32 -5.62
CA ILE A 141 -22.99 25.87 -6.78
C ILE A 141 -23.67 24.63 -7.37
N ASP A 142 -23.98 24.63 -8.66
CA ASP A 142 -24.55 23.46 -9.36
C ASP A 142 -23.49 22.35 -9.54
N THR A 143 -23.14 21.70 -8.43
CA THR A 143 -22.22 20.57 -8.42
C THR A 143 -22.93 19.33 -8.94
N ARG A 144 -22.46 18.78 -10.06
CA ARG A 144 -23.01 17.54 -10.65
C ARG A 144 -22.13 16.33 -10.38
N GLU A 145 -22.53 15.16 -10.86
CA GLU A 145 -21.64 14.00 -10.82
C GLU A 145 -20.40 14.24 -11.68
N LEU A 146 -19.25 13.70 -11.24
CA LEU A 146 -18.05 13.76 -12.07
C LEU A 146 -18.30 12.94 -13.34
N PRO A 147 -17.82 13.36 -14.53
CA PRO A 147 -18.05 12.65 -15.78
C PRO A 147 -17.68 11.16 -15.71
N SER A 148 -16.61 10.82 -14.98
CA SER A 148 -16.22 9.42 -14.79
C SER A 148 -17.23 8.59 -13.98
N LYS A 149 -17.95 9.21 -13.04
CA LYS A 149 -19.00 8.55 -12.26
C LYS A 149 -20.29 8.41 -13.07
N GLU A 150 -20.63 9.42 -13.86
CA GLU A 150 -21.78 9.36 -14.78
C GLU A 150 -21.63 8.23 -15.81
N VAL A 151 -20.45 8.11 -16.42
CA VAL A 151 -20.16 7.02 -17.36
C VAL A 151 -20.22 5.65 -16.68
N ALA A 152 -19.74 5.53 -15.44
CA ALA A 152 -19.81 4.28 -14.68
C ALA A 152 -21.26 3.91 -14.35
N ARG A 153 -22.08 4.89 -13.93
CA ARG A 153 -23.50 4.70 -13.65
C ARG A 153 -24.27 4.29 -14.90
N GLY A 154 -24.04 4.97 -16.02
CA GLY A 154 -24.66 4.63 -17.30
C GLY A 154 -24.34 3.20 -17.77
N ARG A 155 -23.12 2.72 -17.52
CA ARG A 155 -22.76 1.31 -17.80
C ARG A 155 -23.51 0.33 -16.89
N HIS A 156 -23.68 0.66 -15.62
CA HIS A 156 -24.40 -0.18 -14.67
C HIS A 156 -25.92 -0.20 -14.96
N GLU A 157 -26.51 0.94 -15.28
CA GLU A 157 -27.93 1.05 -15.69
C GLU A 157 -28.19 0.24 -16.97
N ALA A 158 -27.29 0.34 -17.96
CA ALA A 158 -27.36 -0.46 -19.19
C ALA A 158 -27.24 -1.97 -18.91
N ALA A 159 -26.38 -2.38 -17.97
CA ALA A 159 -26.25 -3.78 -17.56
C ALA A 159 -27.49 -4.31 -16.81
N GLN A 160 -28.24 -3.43 -16.14
CA GLN A 160 -29.47 -3.77 -15.42
C GLN A 160 -30.74 -3.67 -16.29
N GLY A 161 -30.63 -3.39 -17.58
CA GLY A 161 -31.77 -3.26 -18.49
C GLY A 161 -32.71 -2.08 -18.15
N LYS A 162 -32.30 -1.17 -17.26
CA LYS A 162 -33.02 0.08 -17.01
C LYS A 162 -32.70 1.04 -18.15
N GLY A 163 -33.74 1.61 -18.76
CA GLY A 163 -33.58 2.66 -19.78
C GLY A 163 -32.71 3.79 -19.23
N ARG A 164 -31.88 4.39 -20.09
CA ARG A 164 -31.00 5.51 -19.71
C ARG A 164 -31.81 6.56 -18.96
N SER A 165 -31.53 6.72 -17.67
CA SER A 165 -31.98 7.91 -16.96
C SER A 165 -31.32 9.12 -17.62
N ALA A 166 -32.05 10.22 -17.82
CA ALA A 166 -31.49 11.45 -18.38
C ALA A 166 -30.19 11.85 -17.62
N PRO A 167 -29.19 12.45 -18.30
CA PRO A 167 -27.95 12.85 -17.65
C PRO A 167 -28.26 13.67 -16.40
N GLY A 168 -27.49 13.43 -15.33
CA GLY A 168 -27.85 13.75 -13.95
C GLY A 168 -28.33 15.17 -13.72
N ASN A 169 -29.65 15.33 -13.65
CA ASN A 169 -30.31 16.60 -13.27
C ASN A 169 -30.31 16.85 -11.75
N LYS A 170 -29.69 15.96 -10.95
CA LYS A 170 -29.66 16.10 -9.49
C LYS A 170 -28.32 16.68 -9.05
N GLN A 171 -28.38 17.87 -8.46
CA GLN A 171 -27.28 18.49 -7.74
C GLN A 171 -26.76 17.53 -6.66
N GLN A 172 -25.44 17.40 -6.56
CA GLN A 172 -24.75 16.47 -5.68
C GLN A 172 -24.04 17.18 -4.53
N LEU A 173 -24.75 17.30 -3.41
CA LEU A 173 -24.26 17.90 -2.18
C LEU A 173 -23.24 17.02 -1.45
N LEU A 174 -22.41 17.64 -0.62
CA LEU A 174 -21.51 16.93 0.30
C LEU A 174 -22.32 16.33 1.46
N ASN A 175 -22.29 15.00 1.59
CA ASN A 175 -22.95 14.33 2.70
C ASN A 175 -22.04 14.28 3.93
N LEU A 176 -22.46 14.94 5.01
CA LEU A 176 -21.77 14.96 6.31
C LEU A 176 -22.41 14.02 7.34
N SER A 177 -23.59 13.48 7.05
CA SER A 177 -24.35 12.59 7.94
C SER A 177 -23.96 11.13 7.70
N THR A 178 -22.66 10.83 7.79
CA THR A 178 -22.15 9.46 7.68
C THR A 178 -21.45 9.04 8.96
N PHE A 179 -21.48 7.75 9.26
CA PHE A 179 -20.75 7.18 10.40
C PHE A 179 -19.29 7.66 10.47
N LYS A 180 -18.61 7.76 9.33
CA LYS A 180 -17.20 8.19 9.23
C LYS A 180 -16.92 9.55 9.85
N TRP A 181 -17.87 10.49 9.72
CA TRP A 181 -17.76 11.83 10.31
C TRP A 181 -17.96 11.80 11.83
N HIS A 182 -18.88 10.96 12.30
CA HIS A 182 -19.08 10.74 13.72
C HIS A 182 -17.88 10.05 14.36
N ASP A 183 -17.26 9.12 13.64
CA ASP A 183 -16.10 8.35 14.10
C ASP A 183 -14.88 9.24 14.43
N LEU A 184 -14.70 10.36 13.73
CA LEU A 184 -13.62 11.33 14.00
C LEU A 184 -13.61 11.83 15.46
N GLY A 185 -14.79 11.92 16.09
CA GLY A 185 -14.93 12.32 17.48
C GLY A 185 -14.36 11.31 18.49
N HIS A 186 -14.26 10.03 18.10
CA HIS A 186 -13.86 8.95 19.00
C HIS A 186 -12.36 8.67 19.00
N TYR A 187 -11.60 9.22 18.03
CA TYR A 187 -10.16 8.96 17.89
C TYR A 187 -9.39 9.25 19.18
N VAL A 188 -9.63 10.38 19.83
CA VAL A 188 -8.89 10.75 21.04
C VAL A 188 -9.21 9.79 22.20
N ALA A 189 -10.47 9.41 22.36
CA ALA A 189 -10.88 8.44 23.39
C ALA A 189 -10.27 7.06 23.14
N ILE A 190 -10.23 6.61 21.87
CA ILE A 190 -9.62 5.35 21.47
C ILE A 190 -8.11 5.39 21.71
N ILE A 191 -7.44 6.49 21.35
CA ILE A 191 -6.00 6.63 21.53
C ILE A 191 -5.61 6.60 23.00
N ARG A 192 -6.44 7.17 23.89
CA ARG A 192 -6.24 7.09 25.34
C ARG A 192 -6.34 5.66 25.88
N GLN A 193 -7.16 4.80 25.26
CA GLN A 193 -7.41 3.44 25.74
C GLN A 193 -6.49 2.39 25.10
N LEU A 194 -6.23 2.49 23.80
CA LEU A 194 -5.53 1.48 22.99
C LEU A 194 -4.13 1.93 22.53
N GLY A 195 -3.77 3.19 22.80
CA GLY A 195 -2.53 3.80 22.30
C GLY A 195 -2.70 4.34 20.88
N THR A 196 -1.58 4.65 20.21
CA THR A 196 -1.58 5.31 18.90
C THR A 196 -2.21 4.46 17.80
N THR A 197 -2.69 5.07 16.71
CA THR A 197 -3.38 4.37 15.60
C THR A 197 -2.57 3.25 14.95
N GLU A 198 -1.25 3.27 15.06
CA GLU A 198 -0.39 2.18 14.58
C GLU A 198 -0.65 0.85 15.29
N ASN A 199 -1.09 0.86 16.55
CA ASN A 199 -1.30 -0.35 17.36
C ASN A 199 -2.47 -1.21 16.87
N TYR A 200 -3.45 -0.60 16.22
CA TYR A 200 -4.69 -1.25 15.76
C TYR A 200 -4.97 -0.95 14.28
N SER A 201 -3.94 -0.57 13.52
CA SER A 201 -4.08 -0.33 12.09
C SER A 201 -4.36 -1.62 11.32
N THR A 202 -5.35 -1.58 10.43
CA THR A 202 -5.66 -2.71 9.53
C THR A 202 -4.79 -2.73 8.27
N GLN A 203 -3.92 -1.71 8.07
CA GLN A 203 -3.08 -1.58 6.87
C GLN A 203 -2.20 -2.80 6.61
N VAL A 204 -1.70 -3.44 7.67
CA VAL A 204 -0.88 -4.66 7.56
C VAL A 204 -1.71 -5.81 6.98
N GLY A 205 -2.92 -6.02 7.50
CA GLY A 205 -3.84 -7.04 6.98
C GLY A 205 -4.25 -6.78 5.54
N GLU A 206 -4.54 -5.52 5.19
CA GLU A 206 -4.83 -5.14 3.80
C GLU A 206 -3.65 -5.37 2.85
N CYS A 207 -2.42 -5.17 3.32
CA CYS A 207 -1.23 -5.44 2.52
C CYS A 207 -1.07 -6.93 2.24
N GLU A 208 -1.36 -7.80 3.22
CA GLU A 208 -1.32 -9.25 3.04
C GLU A 208 -2.35 -9.76 2.02
N HIS A 209 -3.50 -9.08 1.87
CA HIS A 209 -4.44 -9.40 0.81
C HIS A 209 -3.81 -9.35 -0.60
N LYS A 210 -2.74 -8.56 -0.81
CA LYS A 210 -2.01 -8.55 -2.10
C LYS A 210 -1.29 -9.87 -2.33
N ARG A 211 -0.66 -10.42 -1.29
CA ARG A 211 0.06 -11.70 -1.35
C ARG A 211 -0.92 -12.85 -1.63
N VAL A 212 -2.04 -12.89 -0.91
CA VAL A 212 -3.11 -13.87 -1.13
C VAL A 212 -3.67 -13.78 -2.56
N LYS A 213 -3.95 -12.57 -3.07
CA LYS A 213 -4.43 -12.38 -4.45
C LYS A 213 -3.40 -12.80 -5.50
N LYS A 214 -2.10 -12.59 -5.25
CA LYS A 214 -1.02 -13.06 -6.12
C LYS A 214 -1.02 -14.59 -6.18
N PHE A 215 -1.15 -15.26 -5.04
CA PHE A 215 -1.25 -16.73 -5.00
C PHE A 215 -2.50 -17.25 -5.68
N TYR A 216 -3.66 -16.62 -5.42
CA TYR A 216 -4.92 -16.96 -6.06
C TYR A 216 -4.81 -16.94 -7.60
N GLY A 217 -4.16 -15.92 -8.16
CA GLY A 217 -3.89 -15.82 -9.60
C GLY A 217 -3.06 -16.97 -10.18
N CYS A 218 -2.30 -17.66 -9.33
CA CYS A 218 -1.48 -18.82 -9.68
C CYS A 218 -2.19 -20.17 -9.38
N THR A 219 -3.47 -20.17 -8.98
CA THR A 219 -4.27 -21.39 -8.74
C THR A 219 -5.16 -21.70 -9.95
N ASN A 220 -5.72 -22.91 -9.98
CA ASN A 220 -6.78 -23.27 -10.94
C ASN A 220 -8.18 -22.70 -10.57
N LYS A 221 -8.28 -21.91 -9.49
CA LYS A 221 -9.49 -21.29 -8.93
C LYS A 221 -10.59 -22.25 -8.44
N HIS A 222 -10.30 -23.54 -8.33
CA HIS A 222 -11.20 -24.55 -7.78
C HIS A 222 -10.66 -25.05 -6.43
N GLN A 223 -11.43 -24.92 -5.33
CA GLN A 223 -10.98 -25.29 -3.97
C GLN A 223 -9.54 -24.81 -3.72
N HIS A 224 -9.35 -23.50 -3.90
CA HIS A 224 -8.05 -22.87 -4.08
C HIS A 224 -7.32 -22.61 -2.75
N GLU A 225 -7.99 -22.79 -1.63
CA GLU A 225 -7.49 -22.55 -0.28
C GLU A 225 -6.24 -23.42 0.00
N GLY A 226 -6.33 -24.72 -0.28
CA GLY A 226 -5.20 -25.66 -0.12
C GLY A 226 -4.04 -25.36 -1.08
N GLN A 227 -4.35 -24.88 -2.29
CA GLN A 227 -3.34 -24.49 -3.27
C GLN A 227 -2.59 -23.23 -2.87
N ILE A 228 -3.28 -22.26 -2.26
CA ILE A 228 -2.66 -21.06 -1.71
C ILE A 228 -1.76 -21.45 -0.54
N ALA A 229 -2.24 -22.29 0.39
CA ALA A 229 -1.46 -22.75 1.54
C ALA A 229 -0.17 -23.48 1.11
N ALA A 230 -0.25 -24.37 0.11
CA ALA A 230 0.93 -25.05 -0.43
C ALA A 230 1.94 -24.07 -1.06
N LYS A 231 1.45 -23.08 -1.82
CA LYS A 231 2.32 -22.05 -2.43
C LYS A 231 2.98 -21.15 -1.39
N GLN A 232 2.25 -20.76 -0.34
CA GLN A 232 2.81 -20.01 0.78
C GLN A 232 3.93 -20.81 1.46
N ARG A 233 3.68 -22.08 1.77
CA ARG A 233 4.67 -22.97 2.38
C ARG A 233 5.91 -23.14 1.51
N ARG A 234 5.73 -23.25 0.18
CA ARG A 234 6.84 -23.33 -0.76
C ARG A 234 7.64 -22.02 -0.83
N GLU A 235 6.99 -20.86 -0.79
CA GLU A 235 7.67 -19.56 -0.70
C GLU A 235 8.50 -19.46 0.60
N GLU A 236 7.92 -19.84 1.74
CA GLU A 236 8.62 -19.86 3.04
C GLU A 236 9.83 -20.81 3.05
N LEU A 237 9.72 -21.98 2.43
CA LEU A 237 10.86 -22.90 2.29
C LEU A 237 11.99 -22.30 1.44
N LEU A 238 11.65 -21.62 0.34
CA LEU A 238 12.63 -20.95 -0.51
C LEU A 238 13.32 -19.79 0.20
N GLU A 239 12.60 -19.03 1.03
CA GLU A 239 13.18 -17.98 1.86
C GLU A 239 14.17 -18.55 2.88
N LYS A 240 13.81 -19.63 3.58
CA LYS A 240 14.74 -20.30 4.52
C LYS A 240 16.01 -20.80 3.85
N ILE A 241 15.90 -21.38 2.66
CA ILE A 241 17.07 -21.83 1.88
C ILE A 241 17.94 -20.63 1.51
N LYS A 242 17.32 -19.52 1.07
CA LYS A 242 18.05 -18.29 0.73
C LYS A 242 18.79 -17.73 1.94
N ASP A 243 18.17 -17.70 3.11
CA ASP A 243 18.81 -17.20 4.34
C ASP A 243 20.01 -18.07 4.73
N GLN A 244 19.87 -19.40 4.66
CA GLN A 244 20.97 -20.34 4.89
C GLN A 244 22.12 -20.15 3.89
N ASP A 245 21.81 -19.93 2.61
CA ASP A 245 22.81 -19.65 1.58
C ASP A 245 23.55 -18.33 1.85
N GLU A 246 22.85 -17.29 2.29
CA GLU A 246 23.46 -16.00 2.65
C GLU A 246 24.35 -16.11 3.89
N GLU A 247 23.94 -16.87 4.90
CA GLU A 247 24.77 -17.17 6.07
C GLU A 247 26.02 -17.98 5.68
N ALA A 248 25.87 -19.00 4.84
CA ALA A 248 27.00 -19.79 4.34
C ALA A 248 27.98 -18.94 3.52
N LYS A 249 27.49 -18.01 2.69
CA LYS A 249 28.32 -17.05 1.97
C LYS A 249 29.09 -16.13 2.92
N LYS A 250 28.42 -15.56 3.93
CA LYS A 250 29.08 -14.73 4.95
C LYS A 250 30.17 -15.50 5.70
N ALA A 251 29.88 -16.73 6.11
CA ALA A 251 30.84 -17.60 6.79
C ALA A 251 32.06 -17.89 5.91
N ARG A 252 31.84 -18.20 4.62
CA ARG A 252 32.94 -18.39 3.64
C ARG A 252 33.78 -17.14 3.46
N LEU A 253 33.17 -15.96 3.40
CA LEU A 253 33.88 -14.68 3.28
C LEU A 253 34.76 -14.40 4.51
N ILE A 254 34.22 -14.67 5.72
CA ILE A 254 34.98 -14.54 6.98
C ILE A 254 36.15 -15.53 7.02
N ALA A 255 35.92 -16.78 6.62
CA ALA A 255 36.97 -17.79 6.57
C ALA A 255 38.08 -17.42 5.57
N GLN A 256 37.73 -16.91 4.39
CA GLN A 256 38.69 -16.42 3.40
C GLN A 256 39.50 -15.23 3.93
N LYS A 257 38.85 -14.28 4.61
CA LYS A 257 39.54 -13.12 5.20
C LYS A 257 40.53 -13.53 6.30
N LYS A 258 40.12 -14.44 7.19
CA LYS A 258 41.02 -15.01 8.21
C LYS A 258 42.20 -15.75 7.58
N LEU A 259 41.96 -16.53 6.51
CA LEU A 259 43.01 -17.25 5.82
C LEU A 259 44.01 -16.29 5.15
N SER A 260 43.55 -15.18 4.56
CA SER A 260 44.44 -14.16 4.00
C SER A 260 45.24 -13.40 5.06
N GLU A 261 44.65 -13.13 6.24
CA GLU A 261 45.35 -12.51 7.37
C GLU A 261 46.46 -13.43 7.90
N ILE A 262 46.17 -14.73 8.06
CA ILE A 262 47.17 -15.73 8.47
C ILE A 262 48.29 -15.87 7.43
N LEU A 263 47.97 -15.85 6.14
CA LEU A 263 48.98 -15.92 5.08
C LEU A 263 49.88 -14.68 5.07
N GLN A 264 49.33 -13.49 5.28
CA GLN A 264 50.11 -12.26 5.43
C GLN A 264 51.03 -12.29 6.66
N GLU A 265 50.55 -12.77 7.81
CA GLU A 265 51.39 -12.95 9.00
C GLU A 265 52.50 -13.99 8.77
N SER A 266 52.24 -15.05 8.00
CA SER A 266 53.24 -16.04 7.65
C SER A 266 54.28 -15.55 6.64
N GLU A 267 53.89 -14.67 5.69
CA GLU A 267 54.81 -14.02 4.75
C GLU A 267 55.70 -12.97 5.44
N ILE A 268 55.20 -12.29 6.47
CA ILE A 268 56.00 -11.40 7.31
C ILE A 268 57.04 -12.21 8.12
N ASN A 269 56.67 -13.40 8.61
CA ASN A 269 57.56 -14.26 9.38
C ASN A 269 58.55 -15.07 8.53
N SER A 270 58.21 -15.43 7.29
CA SER A 270 59.12 -16.14 6.37
C SER A 270 60.20 -15.26 5.76
N ASN A 271 60.02 -13.93 5.77
CA ASN A 271 61.09 -12.97 5.45
C ASN A 271 62.21 -12.92 6.52
N LEU A 272 62.09 -13.67 7.63
CA LEU A 272 63.14 -13.84 8.63
C LEU A 272 63.93 -15.15 8.50
N GLN A 273 63.57 -16.07 7.61
CA GLN A 273 64.34 -17.32 7.43
C GLN A 273 64.23 -17.88 6.02
N MET A 274 65.21 -17.53 5.18
CA MET A 274 65.55 -18.27 3.96
C MET A 274 66.94 -18.88 4.08
N SER A 275 67.01 -20.20 4.21
CA SER A 275 68.09 -21.01 3.63
C SER A 275 67.58 -22.42 3.25
N HIS A 276 67.61 -22.66 1.94
CA HIS A 276 67.71 -23.92 1.19
C HIS A 276 66.49 -24.87 1.00
N SER A 277 66.00 -24.79 -0.25
CA SER A 277 65.63 -25.83 -1.23
C SER A 277 65.34 -27.27 -0.81
N ASP A 278 64.16 -27.75 -1.25
CA ASP A 278 64.02 -29.04 -1.93
C ASP A 278 62.83 -29.04 -2.90
N GLN A 279 62.99 -29.71 -4.04
CA GLN A 279 62.03 -29.81 -5.14
C GLN A 279 60.94 -30.87 -4.85
N ILE A 280 59.67 -30.56 -5.17
CA ILE A 280 58.57 -31.55 -5.21
C ILE A 280 57.69 -31.29 -6.44
N GLU A 281 57.55 -32.32 -7.29
CA GLU A 281 56.75 -32.37 -8.52
C GLU A 281 55.21 -32.32 -8.28
N PRO A 282 54.39 -31.92 -9.29
CA PRO A 282 52.99 -31.56 -9.08
C PRO A 282 52.02 -32.75 -9.11
N LYS A 283 51.30 -32.99 -8.00
CA LYS A 283 50.11 -33.85 -7.98
C LYS A 283 48.87 -33.14 -8.55
N LYS A 284 48.17 -33.84 -9.45
CA LYS A 284 46.98 -33.38 -10.19
C LYS A 284 45.83 -32.96 -9.25
N ARG A 285 45.26 -31.77 -9.47
CA ARG A 285 44.08 -31.25 -8.76
C ARG A 285 42.82 -32.01 -9.17
N GLY A 286 42.28 -32.84 -8.27
CA GLY A 286 40.92 -33.36 -8.40
C GLY A 286 39.88 -32.25 -8.18
N ARG A 287 38.80 -32.28 -8.96
CA ARG A 287 37.65 -31.36 -8.86
C ARG A 287 37.03 -31.47 -7.46
N PRO A 288 36.76 -30.35 -6.73
CA PRO A 288 36.02 -30.43 -5.48
C PRO A 288 34.63 -31.03 -5.74
N ARG A 289 34.30 -32.09 -5.00
CA ARG A 289 33.00 -32.74 -5.04
C ARG A 289 31.95 -31.71 -4.59
N LYS A 290 30.91 -31.47 -5.39
CA LYS A 290 29.74 -30.69 -4.97
C LYS A 290 29.09 -31.44 -3.82
N GLU A 291 29.31 -31.00 -2.58
CA GLU A 291 28.45 -31.40 -1.48
C GLU A 291 27.08 -30.77 -1.69
N TYR A 292 26.09 -31.65 -1.70
CA TYR A 292 24.69 -31.40 -1.99
C TYR A 292 24.11 -30.25 -1.17
N PHE A 293 23.27 -29.42 -1.81
CA PHE A 293 22.15 -28.77 -1.13
C PHE A 293 20.86 -29.26 -1.79
N GLY A 294 20.45 -30.46 -1.42
CA GLY A 294 19.10 -30.99 -1.68
C GLY A 294 18.29 -30.91 -0.39
N LEU A 295 16.98 -30.70 -0.53
CA LEU A 295 16.02 -30.75 0.58
C LEU A 295 16.22 -32.05 1.40
N THR A 296 16.27 -31.94 2.72
CA THR A 296 16.21 -33.13 3.58
C THR A 296 14.86 -33.83 3.41
N GLU A 297 14.78 -35.16 3.63
CA GLU A 297 13.52 -35.93 3.50
C GLU A 297 12.36 -35.33 4.32
N LYS A 298 12.65 -34.63 5.41
CA LYS A 298 11.66 -33.94 6.25
C LYS A 298 11.13 -32.62 5.66
N GLN A 299 11.73 -32.12 4.58
CA GLN A 299 11.39 -30.86 3.90
C GLN A 299 10.79 -31.08 2.51
N GLN A 300 10.58 -32.32 2.10
CA GLN A 300 9.92 -32.64 0.84
C GLN A 300 8.41 -32.41 0.97
N ASP A 301 7.87 -31.62 0.05
CA ASP A 301 6.43 -31.36 -0.10
C ASP A 301 5.77 -32.67 -0.57
N PRO A 302 4.80 -33.26 0.14
CA PRO A 302 4.05 -34.39 -0.38
C PRO A 302 3.16 -33.87 -1.51
N LEU A 303 3.67 -33.92 -2.74
CA LEU A 303 2.86 -33.69 -3.93
C LEU A 303 1.67 -34.66 -3.87
N PRO A 304 0.42 -34.21 -4.07
CA PRO A 304 -0.68 -35.13 -4.23
C PRO A 304 -0.40 -35.94 -5.50
N GLN A 305 -0.27 -37.26 -5.35
CA GLN A 305 -0.13 -38.17 -6.48
C GLN A 305 -1.35 -37.98 -7.38
N THR A 306 -1.13 -37.42 -8.57
CA THR A 306 -2.10 -37.52 -9.65
C THR A 306 -2.11 -38.99 -10.07
N VAL A 307 -3.07 -39.76 -9.56
CA VAL A 307 -3.30 -41.14 -9.97
C VAL A 307 -3.74 -41.10 -11.43
N GLY A 308 -2.81 -41.39 -12.34
CA GLY A 308 -3.12 -41.62 -13.74
C GLY A 308 -3.87 -42.94 -13.87
N ASN A 309 -5.13 -42.87 -14.26
CA ASN A 309 -5.90 -44.04 -14.68
C ASN A 309 -5.24 -44.64 -15.95
N GLY A 310 -4.37 -45.63 -15.74
CA GLY A 310 -3.93 -46.57 -16.75
C GLY A 310 -4.91 -47.74 -16.81
N ALA A 311 -5.44 -47.99 -18.00
CA ALA A 311 -6.36 -49.07 -18.30
C ALA A 311 -5.85 -50.44 -17.86
N SER A 312 -6.75 -51.27 -17.31
CA SER A 312 -6.63 -52.72 -17.45
C SER A 312 -8.02 -53.34 -17.63
N SER A 313 -8.15 -53.97 -18.80
CA SER A 313 -9.21 -54.89 -19.21
C SER A 313 -9.35 -56.05 -18.21
N MET A 314 -10.59 -56.37 -17.83
CA MET A 314 -11.00 -57.78 -17.74
C MET A 314 -12.52 -57.90 -17.92
N ALA A 315 -12.88 -58.85 -18.76
CA ALA A 315 -14.22 -59.13 -19.25
C ALA A 315 -15.02 -60.05 -18.30
N LEU A 316 -16.32 -60.12 -18.63
CA LEU A 316 -17.25 -61.27 -18.51
C LEU A 316 -18.18 -61.39 -17.28
N MET A 317 -19.45 -61.57 -17.66
CA MET A 317 -20.50 -62.45 -17.08
C MET A 317 -21.22 -61.97 -15.81
N THR A 318 -22.55 -62.03 -15.65
CA THR A 318 -23.71 -62.37 -16.50
C THR A 318 -24.98 -61.99 -15.70
N MET A 319 -26.07 -61.75 -16.43
CA MET A 319 -27.48 -61.65 -16.02
C MET A 319 -27.95 -60.41 -15.27
#